data_AF-A0A9R1UZA8-F1
#
_entry.id   AF-A0A9R1UZA8-F1
#
_cell.length_a   1.000
_cell.length_b   1.000
_cell.length_c   1.000
_cell.angle_alpha   90.00
_cell.angle_beta   90.00
_cell.angle_gamma   90.00
#
_symmetry.space_group_name_H-M   'P 1'
#
loop_
_entity.id
_entity.type
_entity.pdbx_description
1 polymer ?
#
loop_
_entity_poly.entity_id
_entity_poly.type
_entity_poly.pdbx_seq_one_letter_code
_entity_poly.pdbx_strand_id
1 'polypeptide(L)'
;MVSIQGGIGLLLLYNNQGGMISLGVKSKTGDLVKCEVIDGGELKSRRHLNVHSKSATLHSITDKDWEDIKFGVDNEVDFYVVSFVKDAEVVHELKDYLKSKKMYSAGCNANVRVIVKIESVDSIVNLPSILSASDGAMVARGDLGAKLPIEEVPLLQEDIIRRCQKLQKPVIVATNMLESMIDHPTPTRAEVFDIAIAVRQGADVVMLSGETDHGNFPLKAVKVMHTVALRIESSSQVNLNSVSLSRHLAYKSHMGEIFAFHAATIANTVATPIIVFTRT
;
A
#
# COMPACT_ATOMS: atom_id res chain seq x y z
N MET A 1 24.27 -10.36 -2.59
CA MET A 1 25.30 -9.30 -2.46
C MET A 1 24.69 -7.98 -2.88
N VAL A 2 24.50 -7.04 -1.95
CA VAL A 2 24.07 -5.67 -2.30
C VAL A 2 25.29 -4.93 -2.85
N SER A 3 25.32 -4.68 -4.16
CA SER A 3 26.42 -3.94 -4.79
C SER A 3 26.24 -2.45 -4.58
N ILE A 4 26.80 -1.91 -3.50
CA ILE A 4 26.92 -0.46 -3.30
C ILE A 4 27.99 0.04 -4.28
N GLN A 5 27.62 0.75 -5.36
CA GLN A 5 28.59 1.31 -6.31
C GLN A 5 29.47 2.36 -5.61
N GLY A 6 30.75 2.42 -6.03
CA GLY A 6 31.74 3.33 -5.46
C GLY A 6 31.36 4.78 -5.70
N GLY A 7 30.99 5.44 -4.60
CA GLY A 7 30.51 6.81 -4.51
C GLY A 7 29.97 7.01 -3.09
N ILE A 8 29.79 8.24 -2.66
CA ILE A 8 29.20 8.58 -1.35
C ILE A 8 27.76 8.05 -1.33
N GLY A 9 27.59 6.79 -0.92
CA GLY A 9 26.29 6.16 -0.79
C GLY A 9 25.67 6.53 0.55
N LEU A 10 24.39 6.89 0.55
CA LEU A 10 23.62 7.11 1.77
C LEU A 10 22.87 5.82 2.13
N LEU A 11 23.03 5.40 3.38
CA LEU A 11 22.30 4.31 4.01
C LEU A 11 21.31 4.93 4.99
N LEU A 12 20.04 4.57 4.89
CA LEU A 12 18.99 5.07 5.76
C LEU A 12 18.45 3.94 6.63
N LEU A 13 18.39 4.18 7.94
CA LEU A 13 17.82 3.26 8.93
C LEU A 13 16.55 3.89 9.50
N TYR A 14 15.43 3.19 9.39
CA TYR A 14 14.16 3.68 9.92
C TYR A 14 13.95 3.27 11.38
N ASN A 15 13.55 4.21 12.23
CA ASN A 15 13.10 3.93 13.59
C ASN A 15 11.58 4.14 13.66
N ASN A 16 10.87 3.28 14.43
CA ASN A 16 9.41 3.31 14.64
C ASN A 16 8.91 4.56 15.43
N GLN A 17 9.66 5.65 15.43
CA GLN A 17 9.29 6.93 16.06
C GLN A 17 9.41 8.08 15.03
N GLY A 18 9.31 7.75 13.74
CA GLY A 18 9.41 8.73 12.64
C GLY A 18 10.80 9.32 12.40
N GLY A 19 11.83 8.83 13.10
CA GLY A 19 13.22 9.27 12.92
C GLY A 19 13.99 8.39 11.95
N MET A 20 14.73 9.02 11.03
CA MET A 20 15.66 8.32 10.13
C MET A 20 17.10 8.57 10.57
N ILE A 21 17.87 7.50 10.76
CA ILE A 21 19.32 7.59 10.95
C ILE A 21 19.96 7.54 9.57
N SER A 22 20.73 8.58 9.26
CA SER A 22 21.43 8.72 7.99
C SER A 22 22.90 8.35 8.15
N LEU A 23 23.37 7.38 7.37
CA LEU A 23 24.74 6.89 7.40
C LEU A 23 25.41 7.10 6.04
N GLY A 24 26.50 7.87 6.00
CA GLY A 24 27.31 8.05 4.80
C GLY A 24 28.37 6.96 4.66
N VAL A 25 28.36 6.22 3.55
CA VAL A 25 29.36 5.18 3.28
C VAL A 25 30.74 5.80 3.06
N LYS A 26 31.72 5.41 3.89
CA LYS A 26 33.13 5.85 3.78
C LYS A 26 34.00 4.86 3.02
N SER A 27 33.85 3.58 3.31
CA SER A 27 34.60 2.51 2.64
C SER A 27 33.87 1.17 2.76
N LYS A 28 34.21 0.23 1.88
CA LYS A 28 33.67 -1.13 1.86
C LYS A 28 34.79 -2.15 1.67
N THR A 29 34.66 -3.30 2.32
CA THR A 29 35.41 -4.53 2.05
C THR A 29 34.45 -5.55 1.42
N GLY A 30 34.86 -6.82 1.28
CA GLY A 30 33.97 -7.87 0.77
C GLY A 30 32.79 -8.19 1.70
N ASP A 31 32.94 -7.93 2.99
CA ASP A 31 32.08 -8.37 4.08
C ASP A 31 31.62 -7.23 5.02
N LEU A 32 32.29 -6.07 4.98
CA LEU A 32 32.04 -4.95 5.89
C LEU A 32 31.84 -3.64 5.13
N VAL A 33 30.95 -2.80 5.64
CA VAL A 33 30.76 -1.42 5.17
C VAL A 33 31.03 -0.50 6.35
N LYS A 34 31.98 0.42 6.21
CA LYS A 34 32.26 1.47 7.19
C LYS A 34 31.47 2.72 6.82
N CYS A 35 30.70 3.22 7.76
CA CYS A 35 29.87 4.40 7.59
C CYS A 35 30.19 5.48 8.62
N GLU A 36 29.92 6.72 8.28
CA GLU A 36 29.86 7.86 9.19
C GLU A 36 28.40 8.20 9.48
N VAL A 37 28.07 8.48 10.73
CA VAL A 37 26.74 8.96 11.10
C VAL A 37 26.62 10.41 10.65
N ILE A 38 25.69 10.69 9.74
CA ILE A 38 25.34 12.04 9.29
C ILE A 38 24.26 12.59 10.22
N ASP A 39 23.15 11.86 10.32
CA ASP A 39 22.04 12.17 11.22
C ASP A 39 21.89 11.02 12.20
N GLY A 40 22.10 11.32 13.49
CA GLY A 40 22.04 10.33 14.57
C GLY A 40 20.63 10.04 15.06
N GLY A 41 20.51 9.02 15.89
CA GLY A 41 19.25 8.62 16.51
C GLY A 41 19.39 7.34 17.32
N GLU A 42 18.31 6.92 17.95
CA GLU A 42 18.27 5.65 18.69
C GLU A 42 18.08 4.47 17.71
N LEU A 43 19.05 3.55 17.66
CA LEU A 43 18.96 2.32 16.86
C LEU A 43 18.51 1.16 17.75
N LYS A 44 17.32 0.62 17.50
CA LYS A 44 16.80 -0.59 18.17
C LYS A 44 17.10 -1.85 17.35
N SER A 45 16.77 -3.02 17.88
CA SER A 45 17.01 -4.30 17.19
C SER A 45 16.12 -4.49 15.96
N ARG A 46 16.62 -5.23 14.96
CA ARG A 46 15.90 -5.65 13.73
C ARG A 46 15.26 -4.49 12.94
N ARG A 47 15.93 -3.35 12.84
CA ARG A 47 15.47 -2.22 12.03
C ARG A 47 15.69 -2.44 10.54
N HIS A 48 14.77 -1.91 9.73
CA HIS A 48 14.87 -1.94 8.28
C HIS A 48 15.99 -1.02 7.80
N LEU A 49 16.93 -1.60 7.04
CA LEU A 49 18.00 -0.89 6.37
C LEU A 49 17.62 -0.64 4.91
N ASN A 50 17.55 0.61 4.52
CA ASN A 50 17.38 1.03 3.15
C ASN A 50 18.73 1.49 2.57
N VAL A 51 19.06 0.96 1.40
CA VAL A 51 20.30 1.27 0.68
C VAL A 51 19.93 1.99 -0.61
N HIS A 52 20.39 3.24 -0.78
CA HIS A 52 20.19 4.00 -2.03
C HIS A 52 21.15 3.56 -3.14
N SER A 53 21.15 2.27 -3.49
CA SER A 53 21.89 1.73 -4.64
C SER A 53 20.93 1.08 -5.63
N LYS A 54 21.32 1.04 -6.91
CA LYS A 54 20.58 0.29 -7.95
C LYS A 54 20.22 -1.11 -7.46
N SER A 55 18.95 -1.46 -7.70
CA SER A 55 18.24 -2.66 -7.24
C SER A 55 19.17 -3.85 -7.01
N ALA A 56 19.24 -4.32 -5.75
CA ALA A 56 19.83 -5.62 -5.49
C ALA A 56 19.08 -6.67 -6.34
N THR A 57 19.82 -7.53 -7.02
CA THR A 57 19.35 -8.64 -7.89
C THR A 57 18.60 -9.75 -7.13
N LEU A 58 18.04 -9.44 -5.97
CA LEU A 58 17.18 -10.35 -5.23
C LEU A 58 15.86 -10.50 -5.98
N HIS A 59 15.44 -11.76 -6.15
CA HIS A 59 14.10 -12.14 -6.56
C HIS A 59 13.08 -11.49 -5.62
N SER A 60 11.95 -11.04 -6.16
CA SER A 60 10.91 -10.37 -5.35
C SER A 60 10.18 -11.34 -4.42
N ILE A 61 10.16 -12.64 -4.71
CA ILE A 61 9.64 -13.70 -3.82
C ILE A 61 10.82 -14.60 -3.45
N THR A 62 11.12 -14.70 -2.17
CA THR A 62 12.17 -15.56 -1.63
C THR A 62 11.63 -16.95 -1.29
N ASP A 63 12.52 -17.92 -1.03
CA ASP A 63 12.12 -19.26 -0.58
C ASP A 63 11.27 -19.21 0.69
N LYS A 64 11.59 -18.28 1.61
CA LYS A 64 10.81 -18.05 2.83
C LYS A 64 9.42 -17.49 2.51
N ASP A 65 9.32 -16.56 1.56
CA ASP A 65 8.03 -16.01 1.15
C ASP A 65 7.14 -17.10 0.54
N TRP A 66 7.71 -18.07 -0.19
CA TRP A 66 6.98 -19.23 -0.68
C TRP A 66 6.45 -20.15 0.43
N GLU A 67 7.17 -20.26 1.55
CA GLU A 67 6.68 -20.96 2.75
C GLU A 67 5.49 -20.21 3.38
N ASP A 68 5.60 -18.90 3.52
CA ASP A 68 4.52 -18.05 4.05
C ASP A 68 3.28 -18.08 3.13
N ILE A 69 3.49 -18.09 1.81
CA ILE A 69 2.42 -18.25 0.82
C ILE A 69 1.70 -19.58 1.01
N LYS A 70 2.44 -20.70 1.15
CA LYS A 70 1.84 -22.02 1.42
C LYS A 70 1.03 -22.01 2.70
N PHE A 71 1.58 -21.44 3.77
CA PHE A 71 0.86 -21.26 5.03
C PHE A 71 -0.45 -20.48 4.83
N GLY A 72 -0.43 -19.39 4.06
CA GLY A 72 -1.64 -18.63 3.74
C GLY A 72 -2.67 -19.43 2.94
N VAL A 73 -2.24 -20.30 2.03
CA VAL A 73 -3.13 -21.18 1.26
C VAL A 73 -3.81 -22.19 2.18
N ASP A 74 -3.04 -22.80 3.08
CA ASP A 74 -3.54 -23.79 4.04
C ASP A 74 -4.52 -23.16 5.08
N ASN A 75 -4.43 -21.85 5.31
CA ASN A 75 -5.29 -21.10 6.20
C ASN A 75 -6.36 -20.26 5.47
N GLU A 76 -6.54 -20.45 4.17
CA GLU A 76 -7.59 -19.81 3.36
C GLU A 76 -7.63 -18.27 3.46
N VAL A 77 -6.46 -17.61 3.50
CA VAL A 77 -6.39 -16.14 3.58
C VAL A 77 -7.08 -15.45 2.39
N ASP A 78 -7.71 -14.30 2.63
CA ASP A 78 -8.46 -13.58 1.60
C ASP A 78 -7.57 -12.86 0.58
N PHE A 79 -6.38 -12.42 1.01
CA PHE A 79 -5.46 -11.69 0.14
C PHE A 79 -4.00 -11.81 0.59
N TYR A 80 -3.10 -11.67 -0.39
CA TYR A 80 -1.67 -11.48 -0.17
C TYR A 80 -1.27 -10.05 -0.50
N VAL A 81 -0.48 -9.45 0.38
CA VAL A 81 0.14 -8.14 0.16
C VAL A 81 1.62 -8.36 -0.17
N VAL A 82 1.99 -8.23 -1.44
CA VAL A 82 3.33 -8.57 -1.92
C VAL A 82 4.25 -7.35 -1.80
N SER A 83 5.37 -7.54 -1.09
CA SER A 83 6.40 -6.51 -0.89
C SER A 83 7.41 -6.50 -2.04
N PHE A 84 8.05 -5.34 -2.25
CA PHE A 84 9.15 -5.07 -3.16
C PHE A 84 8.91 -5.57 -4.59
N VAL A 85 7.68 -5.38 -5.09
CA VAL A 85 7.29 -5.74 -6.45
C VAL A 85 7.97 -4.81 -7.44
N LYS A 86 8.80 -5.37 -8.33
CA LYS A 86 9.56 -4.60 -9.32
C LYS A 86 8.93 -4.62 -10.71
N ASP A 87 8.16 -5.65 -11.02
CA ASP A 87 7.53 -5.87 -12.32
C ASP A 87 6.24 -6.69 -12.17
N ALA A 88 5.53 -6.84 -13.29
CA ALA A 88 4.29 -7.60 -13.34
C ALA A 88 4.49 -9.12 -13.29
N GLU A 89 5.69 -9.61 -13.63
CA GLU A 89 5.97 -11.05 -13.74
C GLU A 89 5.80 -11.73 -12.37
N VAL A 90 6.29 -11.10 -11.31
CA VAL A 90 6.13 -11.54 -9.92
C VAL A 90 4.65 -11.73 -9.54
N VAL A 91 3.78 -10.82 -10.01
CA VAL A 91 2.35 -10.89 -9.73
C VAL A 91 1.70 -12.04 -10.50
N HIS A 92 2.11 -12.27 -11.74
CA HIS A 92 1.64 -13.38 -12.56
C HIS A 92 2.09 -14.72 -11.99
N GLU A 93 3.35 -14.84 -11.59
CA GLU A 93 3.91 -16.03 -10.95
C GLU A 93 3.11 -16.44 -9.71
N LEU A 94 2.85 -15.50 -8.80
CA LEU A 94 2.04 -15.77 -7.61
C LEU A 94 0.61 -16.17 -7.98
N LYS A 95 -0.03 -15.44 -8.91
CA LYS A 95 -1.41 -15.76 -9.33
C LYS A 95 -1.50 -17.14 -9.97
N ASP A 96 -0.52 -17.54 -10.77
CA ASP A 96 -0.52 -18.85 -11.43
C ASP A 96 -0.25 -19.98 -10.43
N TYR A 97 0.63 -19.76 -9.45
CA TYR A 97 0.77 -20.67 -8.31
C TYR A 97 -0.57 -20.84 -7.55
N LEU A 98 -1.23 -19.74 -7.18
CA LEU A 98 -2.50 -19.78 -6.44
C LEU A 98 -3.60 -20.48 -7.24
N LYS A 99 -3.69 -20.23 -8.55
CA LYS A 99 -4.62 -20.95 -9.44
C LYS A 99 -4.32 -22.45 -9.47
N SER A 100 -3.04 -22.83 -9.54
CA SER A 100 -2.65 -24.24 -9.55
C SER A 100 -3.11 -24.95 -8.27
N LYS A 101 -3.04 -24.31 -7.10
CA LYS A 101 -3.49 -24.87 -5.81
C LYS A 101 -5.00 -24.94 -5.68
N LYS A 102 -5.74 -23.94 -6.19
CA LYS A 102 -7.21 -23.97 -6.24
C LYS A 102 -7.77 -25.18 -6.98
N MET A 103 -7.05 -25.71 -7.97
CA MET A 103 -7.48 -26.89 -8.73
C MET A 103 -7.41 -28.20 -7.92
N TYR A 104 -6.62 -28.26 -6.84
CA TYR A 104 -6.37 -29.48 -6.07
C TYR A 104 -7.11 -29.55 -4.73
N SER A 105 -7.66 -28.45 -4.23
CA SER A 105 -8.26 -28.40 -2.89
C SER A 105 -9.69 -27.88 -2.93
N ALA A 106 -10.64 -28.73 -2.55
CA ALA A 106 -12.07 -28.41 -2.43
C ALA A 106 -12.43 -27.39 -1.32
N GLY A 107 -11.43 -26.76 -0.70
CA GLY A 107 -11.57 -25.69 0.32
C GLY A 107 -10.82 -24.40 -0.01
N CYS A 108 -9.98 -24.34 -1.04
CA CYS A 108 -9.25 -23.09 -1.33
C CYS A 108 -10.21 -21.99 -1.80
N ASN A 109 -10.25 -20.88 -1.06
CA ASN A 109 -11.02 -19.68 -1.40
C ASN A 109 -10.76 -19.30 -2.87
N ALA A 110 -11.77 -19.47 -3.73
CA ALA A 110 -11.66 -19.32 -5.18
C ALA A 110 -11.22 -17.90 -5.61
N ASN A 111 -11.16 -16.94 -4.68
CA ASN A 111 -10.98 -15.52 -4.92
C ASN A 111 -9.83 -14.85 -4.16
N VAL A 112 -8.81 -15.59 -3.67
CA VAL A 112 -7.64 -14.94 -3.04
C VAL A 112 -7.08 -13.83 -3.93
N ARG A 113 -6.99 -12.61 -3.39
CA ARG A 113 -6.55 -11.39 -4.10
C ARG A 113 -5.07 -11.12 -3.90
N VAL A 114 -4.41 -10.56 -4.91
CA VAL A 114 -3.02 -10.13 -4.83
C VAL A 114 -2.94 -8.60 -4.86
N ILE A 115 -2.62 -8.01 -3.72
CA ILE A 115 -2.38 -6.57 -3.55
C ILE A 115 -0.87 -6.33 -3.61
N VAL A 116 -0.44 -5.35 -4.39
CA VAL A 116 0.99 -5.03 -4.54
C VAL A 116 1.36 -3.79 -3.73
N LYS A 117 2.44 -3.86 -2.96
CA LYS A 117 3.00 -2.69 -2.28
C LYS A 117 3.82 -1.88 -3.27
N ILE A 118 3.43 -0.63 -3.46
CA ILE A 118 4.18 0.34 -4.25
C ILE A 118 5.16 1.04 -3.31
N GLU A 119 6.42 0.63 -3.37
CA GLU A 119 7.39 0.92 -2.32
C GLU A 119 8.86 1.04 -2.79
N SER A 120 9.05 1.16 -4.10
CA SER A 120 10.38 1.28 -4.69
C SER A 120 10.35 2.06 -6.00
N VAL A 121 11.51 2.60 -6.39
CA VAL A 121 11.70 3.26 -7.69
C VAL A 121 11.29 2.33 -8.84
N ASP A 122 11.68 1.05 -8.76
CA ASP A 122 11.34 0.04 -9.77
C ASP A 122 9.81 -0.12 -9.89
N SER A 123 9.09 -0.13 -8.76
CA SER A 123 7.63 -0.20 -8.71
C SER A 123 6.98 1.02 -9.39
N ILE A 124 7.56 2.21 -9.24
CA ILE A 124 7.04 3.45 -9.86
C ILE A 124 7.27 3.44 -11.38
N VAL A 125 8.46 3.02 -11.83
CA VAL A 125 8.78 2.92 -13.27
C VAL A 125 7.86 1.94 -13.97
N ASN A 126 7.59 0.79 -13.35
CA ASN A 126 6.73 -0.26 -13.90
C ASN A 126 5.27 -0.19 -13.41
N LEU A 127 4.86 0.94 -12.83
CA LEU A 127 3.56 1.07 -12.19
C LEU A 127 2.39 0.66 -13.09
N PRO A 128 2.31 1.06 -14.38
CA PRO A 128 1.18 0.67 -15.22
C PRO A 128 1.03 -0.85 -15.42
N SER A 129 2.13 -1.59 -15.61
CA SER A 129 2.09 -3.04 -15.82
C SER A 129 1.78 -3.78 -14.52
N ILE A 130 2.40 -3.36 -13.41
CA ILE A 130 2.16 -3.90 -12.07
C ILE A 130 0.69 -3.74 -11.67
N LEU A 131 0.16 -2.52 -11.80
CA LEU A 131 -1.26 -2.25 -11.48
C LEU A 131 -2.20 -3.01 -12.40
N SER A 132 -1.84 -3.26 -13.66
CA SER A 132 -2.66 -4.07 -14.57
C SER A 132 -2.70 -5.54 -14.15
N ALA A 133 -1.59 -6.09 -13.67
CA ALA A 133 -1.50 -7.49 -13.24
C ALA A 133 -2.10 -7.76 -11.85
N SER A 134 -2.10 -6.78 -10.93
CA SER A 134 -2.56 -6.94 -9.55
C SER A 134 -4.09 -6.91 -9.39
N ASP A 135 -4.60 -7.25 -8.21
CA ASP A 135 -6.02 -7.07 -7.86
C ASP A 135 -6.29 -5.76 -7.10
N GLY A 136 -5.22 -5.05 -6.72
CA GLY A 136 -5.25 -3.80 -5.99
C GLY A 136 -3.83 -3.34 -5.68
N ALA A 137 -3.69 -2.21 -4.99
CA ALA A 137 -2.40 -1.66 -4.62
C ALA A 137 -2.38 -1.12 -3.20
N MET A 138 -1.20 -1.07 -2.61
CA MET A 138 -0.95 -0.41 -1.33
C MET A 138 0.15 0.64 -1.53
N VAL A 139 -0.15 1.90 -1.20
CA VAL A 139 0.84 2.97 -1.13
C VAL A 139 1.59 2.85 0.20
N ALA A 140 2.80 2.28 0.17
CA ALA A 140 3.62 2.07 1.37
C ALA A 140 4.53 3.29 1.60
N ARG A 141 3.99 4.30 2.26
CA ARG A 141 4.60 5.64 2.36
C ARG A 141 5.92 5.65 3.13
N GLY A 142 6.06 4.82 4.17
CA GLY A 142 7.30 4.68 4.93
C GLY A 142 8.47 4.20 4.06
N ASP A 143 8.23 3.17 3.24
CA ASP A 143 9.24 2.63 2.32
C ASP A 143 9.51 3.56 1.13
N LEU A 144 8.47 4.22 0.59
CA LEU A 144 8.63 5.23 -0.46
C LEU A 144 9.45 6.43 0.02
N GLY A 145 9.12 7.00 1.19
CA GLY A 145 9.82 8.14 1.77
C GLY A 145 11.25 7.82 2.20
N ALA A 146 11.57 6.54 2.40
CA ALA A 146 12.94 6.11 2.64
C ALA A 146 13.77 5.94 1.37
N LYS A 147 13.16 5.92 0.18
CA LYS A 147 13.86 5.68 -1.11
C LYS A 147 13.80 6.88 -2.04
N LEU A 148 12.81 7.74 -1.89
CA LEU A 148 12.53 8.91 -2.71
C LEU A 148 12.58 10.18 -1.85
N PRO A 149 12.77 11.37 -2.45
CA PRO A 149 12.56 12.62 -1.75
C PRO A 149 11.16 12.64 -1.11
N ILE A 150 11.07 13.03 0.15
CA ILE A 150 9.84 12.92 0.95
C ILE A 150 8.70 13.77 0.37
N GLU A 151 9.04 14.86 -0.31
CA GLU A 151 8.12 15.75 -1.01
C GLU A 151 7.45 15.12 -2.25
N GLU A 152 8.03 14.06 -2.81
CA GLU A 152 7.46 13.32 -3.95
C GLU A 152 6.37 12.33 -3.51
N VAL A 153 6.43 11.85 -2.26
CA VAL A 153 5.52 10.80 -1.76
C VAL A 153 4.04 11.21 -1.84
N PRO A 154 3.62 12.44 -1.45
CA PRO A 154 2.23 12.86 -1.59
C PRO A 154 1.75 12.89 -3.05
N LEU A 155 2.62 13.28 -3.99
CA LEU A 155 2.29 13.34 -5.41
C LEU A 155 2.09 11.93 -5.99
N LEU A 156 2.98 11.00 -5.63
CA LEU A 156 2.88 9.59 -6.03
C LEU A 156 1.66 8.90 -5.44
N GLN A 157 1.33 9.18 -4.17
CA GLN A 157 0.10 8.68 -3.56
C GLN A 157 -1.12 9.06 -4.40
N GLU A 158 -1.26 10.35 -4.76
CA GLU A 158 -2.38 10.82 -5.56
C GLU A 158 -2.43 10.15 -6.95
N ASP A 159 -1.29 10.03 -7.63
CA ASP A 159 -1.21 9.38 -8.95
C ASP A 159 -1.59 7.90 -8.87
N ILE A 160 -1.09 7.17 -7.86
CA ILE A 160 -1.42 5.75 -7.65
C ILE A 160 -2.92 5.59 -7.39
N ILE A 161 -3.51 6.40 -6.51
CA ILE A 161 -4.95 6.36 -6.21
C ILE A 161 -5.77 6.59 -7.47
N ARG A 162 -5.47 7.65 -8.24
CA ARG A 162 -6.19 7.97 -9.49
C ARG A 162 -6.10 6.85 -10.53
N ARG A 163 -4.93 6.20 -10.65
CA ARG A 163 -4.74 5.07 -11.57
C ARG A 163 -5.54 3.85 -11.12
N CYS A 164 -5.53 3.54 -9.83
CA CYS A 164 -6.30 2.43 -9.26
C CYS A 164 -7.80 2.65 -9.46
N GLN A 165 -8.32 3.85 -9.19
CA GLN A 165 -9.70 4.24 -9.47
C GLN A 165 -10.06 4.06 -10.95
N LYS A 166 -9.19 4.52 -11.87
CA LYS A 166 -9.40 4.36 -13.32
C LYS A 166 -9.43 2.88 -13.74
N LEU A 167 -8.66 2.03 -13.08
CA LEU A 167 -8.61 0.59 -13.31
C LEU A 167 -9.68 -0.17 -12.51
N GLN A 168 -10.50 0.52 -11.69
CA GLN A 168 -11.48 -0.07 -10.77
C GLN A 168 -10.85 -1.10 -9.82
N LYS A 169 -9.65 -0.79 -9.32
CA LYS A 169 -8.92 -1.62 -8.37
C LYS A 169 -8.84 -0.93 -7.01
N PRO A 170 -9.06 -1.64 -5.89
CA PRO A 170 -8.95 -1.07 -4.57
C PRO A 170 -7.52 -0.59 -4.29
N VAL A 171 -7.42 0.56 -3.62
CA VAL A 171 -6.15 1.12 -3.17
C VAL A 171 -6.14 1.37 -1.66
N ILE A 172 -5.06 0.93 -1.03
CA ILE A 172 -4.80 1.09 0.40
C ILE A 172 -3.74 2.18 0.57
N VAL A 173 -4.00 3.17 1.42
CA VAL A 173 -2.98 4.12 1.88
C VAL A 173 -2.50 3.67 3.26
N ALA A 174 -1.20 3.39 3.37
CA ALA A 174 -0.63 2.74 4.55
C ALA A 174 0.56 3.52 5.14
N THR A 175 0.88 3.18 6.40
CA THR A 175 1.99 3.68 7.24
C THR A 175 1.87 5.14 7.65
N ASN A 176 2.27 5.48 8.88
CA ASN A 176 2.33 6.85 9.42
C ASN A 176 1.00 7.63 9.38
N MET A 177 -0.14 6.93 9.48
CA MET A 177 -1.46 7.60 9.51
C MET A 177 -1.72 8.22 10.88
N LEU A 178 -1.36 7.51 11.97
CA LEU A 178 -1.54 7.93 13.37
C LEU A 178 -0.32 7.57 14.23
N GLU A 179 0.89 7.68 13.70
CA GLU A 179 2.15 7.22 14.31
C GLU A 179 2.32 7.68 15.78
N SER A 180 2.00 8.93 16.10
CA SER A 180 2.09 9.47 17.45
C SER A 180 1.21 8.71 18.45
N MET A 181 0.16 8.03 17.98
CA MET A 181 -0.74 7.25 18.81
C MET A 181 -0.17 5.90 19.27
N ILE A 182 1.02 5.52 18.81
CA ILE A 182 1.80 4.42 19.39
C ILE A 182 2.10 4.76 20.87
N ASP A 183 2.56 5.98 21.13
CA ASP A 183 3.02 6.41 22.46
C ASP A 183 2.03 7.37 23.16
N HIS A 184 1.09 7.97 22.42
CA HIS A 184 0.19 8.99 22.94
C HIS A 184 -1.30 8.67 22.74
N PRO A 185 -2.19 9.10 23.66
CA PRO A 185 -3.61 8.76 23.57
C PRO A 185 -4.39 9.56 22.53
N THR A 186 -3.77 10.57 21.90
CA THR A 186 -4.40 11.50 20.97
C THR A 186 -3.48 11.79 19.79
N PRO A 187 -4.01 11.90 18.56
CA PRO A 187 -3.20 12.21 17.39
C PRO A 187 -2.84 13.70 17.35
N THR A 188 -1.89 14.02 16.49
CA THR A 188 -1.58 15.38 16.06
C THR A 188 -2.61 15.88 15.03
N ARG A 189 -2.65 17.20 14.82
CA ARG A 189 -3.48 17.81 13.76
C ARG A 189 -3.02 17.39 12.35
N ALA A 190 -1.73 17.14 12.17
CA ALA A 190 -1.16 16.72 10.89
C ALA A 190 -1.64 15.31 10.50
N GLU A 191 -1.65 14.37 11.45
CA GLU A 191 -2.15 13.00 11.25
C GLU A 191 -3.65 12.97 10.92
N VAL A 192 -4.45 13.77 11.63
CA VAL A 192 -5.88 13.92 11.32
C VAL A 192 -6.08 14.49 9.91
N PHE A 193 -5.27 15.47 9.51
CA PHE A 193 -5.32 16.05 8.17
C PHE A 193 -4.89 15.04 7.10
N ASP A 194 -3.89 14.22 7.39
CA ASP A 194 -3.37 13.20 6.48
C ASP A 194 -4.42 12.12 6.16
N ILE A 195 -5.12 11.60 7.17
CA ILE A 195 -6.29 10.72 6.96
C ILE A 195 -7.34 11.44 6.11
N ALA A 196 -7.63 12.70 6.41
CA ALA A 196 -8.65 13.45 5.69
C ALA A 196 -8.29 13.64 4.20
N ILE A 197 -7.03 13.83 3.87
CA ILE A 197 -6.56 13.94 2.48
C ILE A 197 -6.62 12.58 1.77
N ALA A 198 -6.17 11.50 2.40
CA ALA A 198 -6.24 10.16 1.79
C ALA A 198 -7.69 9.77 1.44
N VAL A 199 -8.64 10.03 2.35
CA VAL A 199 -10.07 9.80 2.13
C VAL A 199 -10.62 10.71 1.02
N ARG A 200 -10.25 12.00 0.99
CA ARG A 200 -10.68 12.94 -0.07
C ARG A 200 -10.15 12.59 -1.46
N GLN A 201 -8.94 12.03 -1.53
CA GLN A 201 -8.37 11.53 -2.78
C GLN A 201 -9.09 10.27 -3.27
N GLY A 202 -9.89 9.63 -2.41
CA GLY A 202 -10.68 8.45 -2.70
C GLY A 202 -9.88 7.16 -2.57
N ALA A 203 -9.02 7.08 -1.55
CA ALA A 203 -8.50 5.80 -1.11
C ALA A 203 -9.63 4.91 -0.60
N ASP A 204 -9.65 3.62 -1.00
CA ASP A 204 -10.66 2.66 -0.55
C ASP A 204 -10.42 2.22 0.89
N VAL A 205 -9.15 2.19 1.32
CA VAL A 205 -8.73 1.78 2.66
C VAL A 205 -7.63 2.67 3.19
N VAL A 206 -7.72 3.02 4.48
CA VAL A 206 -6.63 3.58 5.28
C VAL A 206 -6.17 2.54 6.30
N MET A 207 -4.86 2.39 6.47
CA MET A 207 -4.27 1.30 7.26
C MET A 207 -3.47 1.83 8.47
N LEU A 208 -3.68 1.20 9.62
CA LEU A 208 -2.81 1.33 10.80
C LEU A 208 -1.77 0.20 10.78
N SER A 209 -0.58 0.51 11.27
CA SER A 209 0.57 -0.39 11.35
C SER A 209 0.97 -0.57 12.82
N GLY A 210 1.99 0.16 13.28
CA GLY A 210 2.51 0.05 14.65
C GLY A 210 1.48 0.46 15.71
N GLU A 211 0.55 1.34 15.34
CA GLU A 211 -0.50 1.85 16.22
C GLU A 211 -1.39 0.74 16.80
N THR A 212 -1.64 -0.30 16.02
CA THR A 212 -2.47 -1.45 16.43
C THR A 212 -1.66 -2.69 16.82
N ASP A 213 -0.46 -2.85 16.26
CA ASP A 213 0.40 -4.00 16.50
C ASP A 213 1.07 -3.94 17.88
N HIS A 214 1.75 -2.84 18.20
CA HIS A 214 2.51 -2.68 19.44
C HIS A 214 2.28 -1.32 20.13
N GLY A 215 1.30 -0.54 19.69
CA GLY A 215 0.93 0.74 20.28
C GLY A 215 0.24 0.61 21.64
N ASN A 216 0.36 1.64 22.47
CA ASN A 216 -0.27 1.71 23.79
C ASN A 216 -1.79 1.99 23.72
N PHE A 217 -2.30 2.47 22.57
CA PHE A 217 -3.69 2.92 22.42
C PHE A 217 -4.39 2.37 21.16
N PRO A 218 -4.36 1.06 20.88
CA PRO A 218 -4.80 0.48 19.61
C PRO A 218 -6.29 0.74 19.32
N LEU A 219 -7.16 0.56 20.30
CA LEU A 219 -8.60 0.81 20.16
C LEU A 219 -8.92 2.29 19.92
N LYS A 220 -8.13 3.20 20.51
CA LYS A 220 -8.32 4.65 20.30
C LYS A 220 -7.87 5.04 18.90
N ALA A 221 -6.76 4.50 18.41
CA ALA A 221 -6.27 4.74 17.05
C ALA A 221 -7.32 4.34 16.00
N VAL A 222 -7.88 3.13 16.12
CA VAL A 222 -8.98 2.67 15.24
C VAL A 222 -10.19 3.61 15.33
N LYS A 223 -10.61 4.00 16.54
CA LYS A 223 -11.75 4.90 16.74
C LYS A 223 -11.52 6.28 16.10
N VAL A 224 -10.32 6.83 16.25
CA VAL A 224 -9.94 8.11 15.64
C VAL A 224 -10.00 8.01 14.13
N MET A 225 -9.34 7.00 13.54
CA MET A 225 -9.32 6.82 12.09
C MET A 225 -10.73 6.67 11.51
N HIS A 226 -11.58 5.85 12.14
CA HIS A 226 -12.99 5.69 11.78
C HIS A 226 -13.78 7.01 11.86
N THR A 227 -13.60 7.77 12.95
CA THR A 227 -14.33 9.04 13.15
C THR A 227 -13.93 10.08 12.11
N VAL A 228 -12.63 10.16 11.78
CA VAL A 228 -12.13 11.10 10.76
C VAL A 228 -12.65 10.70 9.38
N ALA A 229 -12.54 9.43 8.99
CA ALA A 229 -13.02 8.95 7.68
C ALA A 229 -14.51 9.25 7.48
N LEU A 230 -15.37 8.84 8.45
CA LEU A 230 -16.81 9.12 8.41
C LEU A 230 -17.11 10.62 8.31
N ARG A 231 -16.39 11.46 9.06
CA ARG A 231 -16.63 12.91 9.04
C ARG A 231 -16.31 13.48 7.66
N ILE A 232 -15.22 13.04 7.04
CA ILE A 232 -14.80 13.52 5.72
C ILE A 232 -15.75 13.03 4.63
N GLU A 233 -16.13 11.75 4.64
CA GLU A 233 -17.13 11.18 3.73
C GLU A 233 -18.47 11.92 3.83
N SER A 234 -18.94 12.22 5.04
CA SER A 234 -20.20 12.97 5.25
C SER A 234 -20.13 14.44 4.79
N SER A 235 -18.93 15.04 4.80
CA SER A 235 -18.72 16.44 4.40
C SER A 235 -18.54 16.61 2.90
N SER A 236 -18.07 15.56 2.23
CA SER A 236 -17.91 15.53 0.79
C SER A 236 -19.29 15.42 0.17
N GLN A 237 -19.80 16.52 -0.42
CA GLN A 237 -20.84 16.37 -1.42
C GLN A 237 -20.27 15.44 -2.48
N VAL A 238 -20.89 14.27 -2.67
CA VAL A 238 -20.57 13.37 -3.79
C VAL A 238 -20.67 14.23 -5.04
N ASN A 239 -19.52 14.65 -5.55
CA ASN A 239 -19.46 15.58 -6.64
C ASN A 239 -19.86 14.75 -7.87
N LEU A 240 -21.15 14.82 -8.21
CA LEU A 240 -21.77 14.12 -9.34
C LEU A 240 -21.10 14.47 -10.69
N ASN A 241 -20.14 15.39 -10.70
CA ASN A 241 -19.27 15.65 -11.85
C ASN A 241 -18.19 14.58 -12.07
N SER A 242 -17.79 13.81 -11.04
CA SER A 242 -16.90 12.63 -11.21
C SER A 242 -17.58 11.48 -11.99
N VAL A 243 -18.92 11.45 -11.98
CA VAL A 243 -19.81 10.58 -12.76
C VAL A 243 -19.61 10.76 -14.28
N SER A 244 -18.97 11.87 -14.71
CA SER A 244 -18.59 12.14 -16.09
C SER A 244 -17.69 11.05 -16.70
N LEU A 245 -16.69 10.56 -15.94
CA LEU A 245 -15.77 9.54 -16.42
C LEU A 245 -16.46 8.17 -16.55
N SER A 246 -17.34 7.86 -15.59
CA SER A 246 -18.17 6.64 -15.57
C SER A 246 -19.18 6.62 -16.72
N ARG A 247 -19.66 7.79 -17.16
CA ARG A 247 -20.64 7.91 -18.27
C ARG A 247 -20.07 7.42 -19.60
N HIS A 248 -18.79 7.66 -19.87
CA HIS A 248 -18.18 7.26 -21.15
C HIS A 248 -17.73 5.79 -21.16
N LEU A 249 -17.34 5.25 -20.00
CA LEU A 249 -16.97 3.84 -19.85
C LEU A 249 -18.19 2.92 -19.83
N ALA A 250 -19.28 3.31 -19.16
CA ALA A 250 -20.53 2.55 -19.10
C ALA A 250 -21.15 2.26 -20.49
N TYR A 251 -20.97 3.15 -21.46
CA TYR A 251 -21.46 2.93 -22.83
C TYR A 251 -20.62 1.95 -23.66
N LYS A 252 -19.43 1.57 -23.18
CA LYS A 252 -18.55 0.58 -23.82
C LYS A 252 -18.48 -0.76 -23.08
N SER A 253 -19.13 -0.89 -21.93
CA SER A 253 -18.93 -2.02 -21.01
C SER A 253 -20.10 -2.99 -20.91
N HIS A 254 -19.85 -4.13 -20.23
CA HIS A 254 -20.83 -5.18 -19.96
C HIS A 254 -22.03 -4.63 -19.19
N MET A 255 -23.22 -5.23 -19.39
CA MET A 255 -24.49 -4.79 -18.77
C MET A 255 -24.41 -4.51 -17.25
N GLY A 256 -23.56 -5.24 -16.52
CA GLY A 256 -23.39 -5.06 -15.08
C GLY A 256 -22.94 -3.65 -14.67
N GLU A 257 -22.03 -3.01 -15.43
CA GLU A 257 -21.55 -1.66 -15.12
C GLU A 257 -22.64 -0.60 -15.34
N ILE A 258 -23.44 -0.78 -16.40
CA ILE A 258 -24.59 0.08 -16.69
C ILE A 258 -25.60 0.03 -15.55
N PHE A 259 -25.96 -1.17 -15.08
CA PHE A 259 -26.87 -1.33 -13.94
C PHE A 259 -26.29 -0.72 -12.67
N ALA A 260 -25.02 -0.97 -12.36
CA ALA A 260 -24.37 -0.39 -11.17
C ALA A 260 -24.38 1.14 -11.20
N PHE A 261 -24.06 1.74 -12.35
CA PHE A 261 -24.08 3.19 -12.53
C PHE A 261 -25.47 3.79 -12.32
N HIS A 262 -26.50 3.21 -12.94
CA HIS A 262 -27.87 3.72 -12.80
C HIS A 262 -28.41 3.50 -11.39
N ALA A 263 -28.15 2.34 -10.78
CA ALA A 263 -28.52 2.06 -9.40
C ALA A 263 -27.89 3.09 -8.44
N ALA A 264 -26.59 3.39 -8.60
CA ALA A 264 -25.89 4.39 -7.80
C ALA A 264 -26.46 5.80 -8.01
N THR A 265 -26.76 6.17 -9.25
CA THR A 265 -27.36 7.48 -9.57
C THR A 265 -28.72 7.65 -8.91
N ILE A 266 -29.58 6.63 -9.01
CA ILE A 266 -30.92 6.64 -8.40
C ILE A 266 -30.79 6.69 -6.88
N ALA A 267 -29.99 5.80 -6.28
CA ALA A 267 -29.78 5.71 -4.84
C ALA A 267 -29.27 7.03 -4.25
N ASN A 268 -28.31 7.68 -4.89
CA ASN A 268 -27.82 9.00 -4.48
C ASN A 268 -28.89 10.09 -4.60
N THR A 269 -29.76 10.01 -5.61
CA THR A 269 -30.84 10.99 -5.82
C THR A 269 -31.92 10.89 -4.76
N VAL A 270 -32.29 9.66 -4.36
CA VAL A 270 -33.35 9.42 -3.36
C VAL A 270 -32.81 9.19 -1.94
N ALA A 271 -31.48 9.24 -1.76
CA ALA A 271 -30.78 8.98 -0.49
C ALA A 271 -31.11 7.63 0.15
N THR A 272 -31.08 6.55 -0.65
CA THR A 272 -31.40 5.18 -0.21
C THR A 272 -30.20 4.24 -0.38
N PRO A 273 -30.06 3.20 0.46
CA PRO A 273 -29.03 2.18 0.27
C PRO A 273 -29.26 1.35 -1.00
N ILE A 274 -28.18 0.80 -1.55
CA ILE A 274 -28.20 -0.15 -2.67
C ILE A 274 -28.02 -1.56 -2.11
N ILE A 275 -28.89 -2.49 -2.53
CA ILE A 275 -28.75 -3.92 -2.22
C ILE A 275 -28.26 -4.63 -3.47
N VAL A 276 -27.10 -5.29 -3.39
CA VAL A 276 -26.48 -6.02 -4.51
C VAL A 276 -26.38 -7.49 -4.12
N PHE A 277 -26.99 -8.37 -4.92
CA PHE A 277 -26.83 -9.82 -4.79
C PHE A 277 -25.71 -10.28 -5.75
N THR A 278 -24.59 -10.75 -5.21
CA THR A 278 -23.44 -11.28 -5.99
C THR A 278 -23.04 -12.68 -5.49
N ARG A 279 -22.50 -13.50 -6.39
CA ARG A 279 -21.93 -14.84 -6.09
C ARG A 279 -20.43 -14.93 -6.35
N THR A 280 -19.84 -13.84 -6.84
CA THR A 280 -18.44 -13.74 -7.31
C THR A 280 -17.66 -12.74 -6.49
#